data_AF-A0A7W7MQB0-F1
#
_entry.id   AF-A0A7W7MQB0-F1
#
_cell.length_a   1.000
_cell.length_b   1.000
_cell.length_c   1.000
_cell.angle_alpha   90.00
_cell.angle_beta   90.00
_cell.angle_gamma   90.00
#
_symmetry.space_group_name_H-M   'P 1'
#
loop_
_entity.id
_entity.type
_entity.pdbx_description
1 polymer ?
#
loop_
_entity_poly.entity_id
_entity_poly.type
_entity_poly.pdbx_seq_one_letter_code
_entity_poly.pdbx_strand_id
1 'polypeptide(L)'
;MPYWYIASLILTAGLAAAGWGGPAAGAAIAAAALLAVSVVMSIALLVPINNRSATWTADDHPDDWREQQQRWDRLHYARVAVIVAAFVLTLVAATAG
;
A
#
# COMPACT_ATOMS: atom_id res chain seq x y z
N MET A 1 12.31 -0.90 -4.81
CA MET A 1 11.01 -0.83 -4.11
C MET A 1 9.80 -0.67 -5.04
N PRO A 2 9.73 0.25 -6.04
CA PRO A 2 8.50 0.47 -6.81
C PRO A 2 8.05 -0.73 -7.65
N TYR A 3 9.01 -1.47 -8.21
CA TYR A 3 8.77 -2.63 -9.07
C TYR A 3 7.98 -3.74 -8.37
N TRP A 4 8.20 -3.96 -7.06
CA TRP A 4 7.44 -4.96 -6.32
C TRP A 4 5.96 -4.58 -6.18
N TYR A 5 5.61 -3.31 -5.94
CA TYR A 5 4.21 -2.88 -5.85
C TYR A 5 3.46 -3.03 -7.17
N ILE A 6 4.11 -2.64 -8.27
CA ILE A 6 3.55 -2.76 -9.61
C ILE A 6 3.40 -4.24 -9.98
N ALA A 7 4.41 -5.06 -9.73
CA ALA A 7 4.36 -6.50 -9.98
C ALA A 7 3.23 -7.17 -9.18
N SER A 8 3.11 -6.88 -7.88
CA SER A 8 2.03 -7.41 -7.05
C SER A 8 0.65 -6.98 -7.56
N LEU A 9 0.47 -5.71 -7.94
CA LEU A 9 -0.80 -5.23 -8.49
C LEU A 9 -1.16 -5.93 -9.80
N ILE A 10 -0.20 -6.08 -10.72
CA ILE A 10 -0.39 -6.78 -11.99
C ILE A 10 -0.77 -8.24 -11.74
N LEU A 11 -0.08 -8.94 -10.83
CA LEU A 11 -0.37 -10.33 -10.49
C LEU A 11 -1.77 -10.48 -9.89
N THR A 12 -2.16 -9.61 -8.95
CA THR A 12 -3.50 -9.65 -8.34
C THR A 12 -4.59 -9.31 -9.35
N ALA A 13 -4.36 -8.38 -10.28
CA ALA A 13 -5.28 -8.08 -11.38
C ALA A 13 -5.39 -9.27 -12.36
N GLY A 14 -4.27 -9.94 -12.65
CA GLY A 14 -4.24 -11.17 -13.45
C GLY A 14 -5.05 -12.30 -12.80
N LEU A 15 -4.97 -12.46 -11.48
CA LEU A 15 -5.80 -13.41 -10.72
C LEU A 15 -7.29 -13.07 -10.85
N ALA A 16 -7.66 -11.79 -10.76
CA ALA A 16 -9.05 -11.35 -10.94
C ALA A 16 -9.57 -11.64 -12.35
N ALA A 17 -8.73 -11.43 -13.37
CA ALA A 17 -9.08 -11.74 -14.76
C ALA A 17 -9.21 -13.25 -15.00
N ALA A 18 -8.33 -14.07 -14.42
CA ALA A 18 -8.38 -15.51 -14.55
C ALA A 18 -9.58 -16.15 -13.84
N GLY A 19 -9.99 -15.61 -12.69
CA GLY A 19 -11.15 -16.06 -11.92
C GLY A 19 -12.47 -15.39 -12.28
N TRP A 20 -12.54 -14.66 -13.40
CA TRP A 20 -13.68 -13.84 -13.77
C TRP A 20 -14.97 -14.67 -13.88
N GLY A 21 -16.06 -14.15 -13.29
CA GLY A 21 -17.36 -14.85 -13.24
C GLY A 21 -17.45 -15.97 -12.20
N GLY A 22 -16.35 -16.31 -11.52
CA GLY A 22 -16.33 -17.25 -10.41
C GLY A 22 -16.55 -16.60 -9.03
N PRO A 23 -16.78 -17.42 -7.98
CA PRO A 23 -17.03 -16.93 -6.62
C PRO A 23 -15.86 -16.13 -6.02
N ALA A 24 -14.63 -16.36 -6.51
CA ALA A 24 -13.41 -15.69 -6.06
C ALA A 24 -13.16 -14.29 -6.69
N ALA A 25 -13.88 -13.93 -7.77
CA ALA A 25 -13.60 -12.72 -8.55
C ALA A 25 -13.71 -11.43 -7.71
N GLY A 26 -14.71 -11.35 -6.83
CA GLY A 26 -14.93 -10.18 -5.97
C GLY A 26 -13.77 -9.93 -5.01
N ALA A 27 -13.22 -10.99 -4.41
CA ALA A 27 -12.08 -10.89 -3.50
C ALA A 27 -10.81 -10.44 -4.24
N ALA A 28 -10.57 -10.95 -5.45
CA ALA A 28 -9.42 -10.56 -6.26
C ALA A 28 -9.47 -9.08 -6.69
N ILE A 29 -10.64 -8.59 -7.11
CA ILE A 29 -10.85 -7.18 -7.48
C ILE A 29 -10.63 -6.28 -6.26
N ALA A 30 -11.20 -6.64 -5.12
CA ALA A 30 -11.02 -5.86 -3.89
C ALA A 30 -9.55 -5.83 -3.44
N ALA A 31 -8.84 -6.95 -3.54
CA ALA A 31 -7.40 -7.01 -3.26
C ALA A 31 -6.60 -6.06 -4.17
N ALA A 32 -6.86 -6.08 -5.48
CA ALA A 32 -6.19 -5.20 -6.44
C ALA A 32 -6.47 -3.71 -6.14
N ALA A 33 -7.72 -3.38 -5.82
CA ALA A 33 -8.10 -2.02 -5.44
C ALA A 33 -7.37 -1.53 -4.18
N LEU A 34 -7.27 -2.38 -3.14
CA LEU A 34 -6.53 -2.02 -1.92
C LEU A 34 -5.03 -1.83 -2.17
N LEU A 35 -4.41 -2.65 -3.03
CA LEU A 35 -3.02 -2.45 -3.44
C LEU A 35 -2.84 -1.11 -4.17
N ALA A 36 -3.76 -0.75 -5.07
CA ALA A 36 -3.73 0.55 -5.74
C ALA A 36 -3.86 1.71 -4.74
N VAL A 37 -4.78 1.62 -3.78
CA VAL A 37 -4.93 2.60 -2.69
C VAL A 37 -3.62 2.72 -1.88
N SER A 38 -2.98 1.59 -1.55
CA SER A 38 -1.69 1.59 -0.84
C SER A 38 -0.57 2.30 -1.61
N VAL A 39 -0.55 2.17 -2.95
CA VAL A 39 0.39 2.91 -3.81
C VAL A 39 0.10 4.40 -3.73
N VAL A 40 -1.17 4.81 -3.88
CA VAL A 40 -1.58 6.22 -3.79
C VAL A 40 -1.23 6.83 -2.43
N MET A 41 -1.53 6.13 -1.33
CA MET A 41 -1.15 6.57 0.03
C MET A 41 0.36 6.81 0.12
N SER A 42 1.17 5.91 -0.45
CA SER A 42 2.63 6.04 -0.43
C SER A 42 3.07 7.32 -1.13
N ILE A 43 2.70 7.49 -2.41
CA ILE A 43 3.21 8.59 -3.24
C ILE A 43 2.66 9.95 -2.82
N ALA A 44 1.40 10.01 -2.38
CA ALA A 44 0.73 11.26 -2.06
C ALA A 44 0.95 11.71 -0.61
N LEU A 45 1.16 10.78 0.33
CA LEU A 45 1.18 11.08 1.76
C LEU A 45 2.53 10.77 2.42
N LEU A 46 3.07 9.56 2.25
CA LEU A 46 4.29 9.12 2.95
C LEU A 46 5.57 9.68 2.31
N VAL A 47 5.69 9.58 0.98
CA VAL A 47 6.89 9.99 0.23
C VAL A 47 7.19 11.49 0.41
N PRO A 48 6.21 12.41 0.38
CA PRO A 48 6.48 13.84 0.58
C PRO A 48 7.01 14.17 1.98
N ILE A 49 6.60 13.42 3.01
CA ILE A 49 7.15 13.58 4.37
C ILE A 49 8.57 13.00 4.41
N ASN A 50 8.78 11.81 3.84
CA ASN A 50 10.08 11.16 3.80
C ASN A 50 11.13 11.97 3.02
N ASN A 51 10.73 12.64 1.94
CA ASN A 51 11.63 13.48 1.14
C ASN A 51 12.03 14.75 1.91
N ARG A 52 11.15 15.29 2.77
CA ARG A 52 11.50 16.39 3.68
C ARG A 52 12.47 15.92 4.75
N SER A 53 12.19 14.78 5.38
CA SER A 53 13.06 14.25 6.44
C SER A 53 14.45 13.84 5.93
N ALA A 54 14.58 13.53 4.64
CA ALA A 54 15.86 13.20 4.02
C ALA A 54 16.87 14.36 4.02
N THR A 55 16.41 15.62 4.19
CA THR A 55 17.31 16.79 4.24
C THR A 55 17.67 17.21 5.66
N TRP A 56 17.09 16.59 6.69
CA TRP A 56 17.29 17.00 8.08
C TRP A 56 18.64 16.51 8.62
N THR A 57 19.24 17.33 9.48
CA THR A 57 20.43 16.99 10.27
C THR A 57 20.16 17.24 11.75
N ALA A 58 21.09 16.84 12.63
CA ALA A 58 20.94 17.07 14.07
C ALA A 58 20.80 18.57 14.40
N ASP A 59 21.53 19.42 13.67
CA ASP A 59 21.58 20.86 13.89
C ASP A 59 20.57 21.65 13.03
N ASP A 60 20.05 21.05 11.96
CA ASP A 60 19.12 21.69 11.02
C ASP A 60 17.92 20.79 10.71
N HIS A 61 16.81 21.08 11.37
CA HIS A 61 15.53 20.41 11.20
C HIS A 61 14.40 21.37 11.64
N PRO A 62 13.19 21.25 11.08
CA PRO A 62 12.09 22.14 11.44
C PRO A 62 11.60 21.84 12.87
N ASP A 63 11.07 22.86 13.55
CA ASP A 63 10.59 22.74 14.93
C ASP A 63 9.50 21.65 15.09
N ASP A 64 8.73 21.40 14.02
CA ASP A 64 7.62 20.44 13.98
C ASP A 64 8.03 19.00 13.58
N TRP A 65 9.33 18.70 13.50
CA TRP A 65 9.84 17.41 13.00
C TRP A 65 9.21 16.19 13.70
N ARG A 66 8.95 16.27 15.01
CA ARG A 66 8.32 15.19 15.79
C ARG A 66 6.88 14.93 15.34
N GLU A 67 6.13 15.98 15.07
CA GLU A 67 4.75 15.87 14.59
C GLU A 67 4.71 15.27 13.19
N GLN A 68 5.64 15.68 12.32
CA GLN A 68 5.79 15.10 10.99
C GLN A 68 6.13 13.61 11.05
N GLN A 69 7.04 13.20 11.94
CA GLN A 69 7.39 11.80 12.16
C GLN A 69 6.20 10.99 12.68
N GLN A 70 5.50 11.47 13.71
CA GLN A 70 4.31 10.80 14.24
C GLN A 70 3.21 10.67 13.19
N ARG A 71 3.00 11.70 12.37
CA ARG A 71 2.05 11.66 11.26
C ARG A 71 2.46 10.59 10.24
N TRP A 72 3.74 10.51 9.89
CA TRP A 72 4.25 9.47 9.00
C TRP A 72 4.01 8.08 9.59
N ASP A 73 4.32 7.86 10.88
CA ASP A 73 4.14 6.56 11.55
C ASP A 73 2.68 6.10 11.48
N ARG A 74 1.72 6.98 11.81
CA ARG A 74 0.28 6.64 11.72
C ARG A 74 -0.14 6.28 10.30
N LEU A 75 0.30 7.05 9.31
CA LEU A 75 0.01 6.79 7.90
C LEU A 75 0.64 5.48 7.43
N HIS A 76 1.84 5.18 7.92
CA HIS A 76 2.54 3.93 7.66
C HIS A 76 1.77 2.73 8.22
N TYR A 77 1.35 2.78 9.49
CA TYR A 77 0.54 1.71 10.08
C TYR A 77 -0.79 1.51 9.35
N ALA A 78 -1.49 2.59 8.99
CA ALA A 78 -2.71 2.51 8.20
C ALA A 78 -2.46 1.82 6.84
N ARG A 79 -1.37 2.20 6.16
CA ARG A 79 -0.98 1.58 4.89
C ARG A 79 -0.63 0.10 5.05
N VAL A 80 0.07 -0.28 6.12
CA VAL A 80 0.37 -1.69 6.42
C VAL A 80 -0.93 -2.49 6.60
N ALA A 81 -1.90 -1.97 7.34
CA ALA A 81 -3.21 -2.61 7.50
C ALA A 81 -3.93 -2.83 6.15
N VAL A 82 -3.88 -1.83 5.26
CA VAL A 82 -4.43 -1.94 3.88
C VAL A 82 -3.73 -3.05 3.09
N ILE A 83 -2.40 -3.13 3.14
CA ILE A 83 -1.63 -4.18 2.45
C ILE A 83 -1.95 -5.56 3.02
N VAL A 84 -2.07 -5.70 4.34
CA VAL A 84 -2.42 -6.97 4.99
C VAL A 84 -3.83 -7.41 4.57
N ALA A 85 -4.80 -6.51 4.54
CA ALA A 85 -6.15 -6.81 4.05
C ALA A 85 -6.14 -7.25 2.58
N ALA A 86 -5.37 -6.57 1.72
CA ALA A 86 -5.20 -6.95 0.32
C ALA A 86 -4.55 -8.33 0.16
N PHE A 87 -3.56 -8.65 1.00
CA PHE A 87 -2.92 -9.96 1.02
C PHE A 87 -3.91 -11.06 1.40
N VAL A 88 -4.69 -10.88 2.47
CA VAL A 88 -5.72 -11.84 2.89
C VAL A 88 -6.75 -12.07 1.78
N LEU A 89 -7.23 -11.01 1.13
CA LEU A 89 -8.18 -11.13 0.02
C LEU A 89 -7.56 -11.84 -1.20
N THR A 90 -6.28 -11.61 -1.46
CA THR A 90 -5.55 -12.35 -2.51
C THR A 90 -5.47 -13.85 -2.17
N LEU A 91 -5.20 -14.21 -0.90
CA LEU A 91 -5.21 -15.61 -0.47
C LEU A 91 -6.60 -16.24 -0.62
N VAL A 92 -7.66 -15.55 -0.17
CA VAL A 92 -9.04 -16.01 -0.34
C VAL A 92 -9.35 -16.22 -1.82
N ALA A 93 -8.99 -15.27 -2.68
CA ALA A 93 -9.21 -15.40 -4.11
C ALA A 93 -8.43 -16.57 -4.74
N ALA A 94 -7.24 -16.86 -4.24
CA ALA A 94 -6.38 -17.92 -4.75
C ALA A 94 -6.78 -19.33 -4.26
N THR A 95 -7.49 -19.45 -3.14
CA THR A 95 -7.84 -20.75 -2.54
C THR A 95 -9.32 -21.07 -2.54
N ALA A 96 -10.20 -20.09 -2.78
CA ALA A 96 -11.66 -20.29 -2.85
C ALA A 96 -12.16 -20.76 -4.24
N GLY A 97 -11.25 -21.18 -5.13
CA GLY A 97 -11.53 -21.69 -6.48
C GLY A 97 -11.67 -23.20 -6.53
#